data_AF-A0A7V9FZ06-F1
#
_entry.id   AF-A0A7V9FZ06-F1
#
_cell.length_a   1.000
_cell.length_b   1.000
_cell.length_c   1.000
_cell.angle_alpha   90.00
_cell.angle_beta   90.00
_cell.angle_gamma   90.00
#
_symmetry.space_group_name_H-M   'P 1'
#
loop_
_entity.id
_entity.type
_entity.pdbx_description
1 polymer ?
#
loop_
_entity_poly.entity_id
_entity_poly.type
_entity_poly.pdbx_seq_one_letter_code
_entity_poly.pdbx_strand_id
1 'polypeptide(L)'
;MPLSLRRGSVTRIVERLDGLVRCEVEGAPCVAYPRLTGPVAAGDDVLVNVQARALGLGSGGFDVLYANLTRGLELPAEPGAHVMKLPYTPLQAAVRHAEEDDPLAETLAGMPVVLCPLHSQLAPVCAGIGRGVRVAYAQLPGGALPVSLSDAVRALRSRALLETSIAVGACLDGDVQCVSGASALAWAAGRGFGAVVCSVGPGIVGTGTKLGHGALALAEAASAASALGGSPILAPRVSAADPRERHRGISHHTRAVLELCLGRVTVAWPQGFEAPPWLEPRQEVDASGWRAACAGLPLEHMGRGPEDDPTFFQAAFAAGALARGLAR
;
A
#
# COMPACT_ATOMS: atom_id res chain seq x y z
N MET A 1 16.04 -20.72 5.98
CA MET A 1 16.44 -19.33 5.67
C MET A 1 16.74 -18.63 6.99
N PRO A 2 17.99 -18.20 7.26
CA PRO A 2 18.32 -17.50 8.50
C PRO A 2 18.03 -15.99 8.41
N LEU A 3 17.67 -15.37 9.54
CA LEU A 3 17.68 -13.92 9.70
C LEU A 3 19.13 -13.43 9.86
N SER A 4 19.44 -12.24 9.32
CA SER A 4 20.69 -11.54 9.64
C SER A 4 20.40 -10.46 10.67
N LEU A 5 20.53 -10.81 11.95
CA LEU A 5 20.33 -9.91 13.09
C LEU A 5 21.66 -9.41 13.65
N ARG A 6 21.68 -8.16 14.10
CA ARG A 6 22.82 -7.53 14.77
C ARG A 6 22.34 -6.83 16.04
N ARG A 7 23.11 -6.93 17.13
CA ARG A 7 22.92 -6.09 18.33
C ARG A 7 23.62 -4.75 18.16
N GLY A 8 23.04 -3.66 18.66
CA GLY A 8 23.66 -2.34 18.65
C GLY A 8 22.92 -1.35 19.53
N SER A 9 23.46 -0.15 19.70
CA SER A 9 22.82 0.95 20.41
C SER A 9 22.19 1.96 19.45
N VAL A 10 21.00 2.45 19.80
CA VAL A 10 20.38 3.58 19.11
C VAL A 10 21.20 4.84 19.39
N THR A 11 21.86 5.38 18.38
CA THR A 11 22.72 6.56 18.53
C THR A 11 21.92 7.86 18.43
N ARG A 12 20.87 7.87 17.62
CA ARG A 12 20.10 9.08 17.34
C ARG A 12 18.65 8.75 16.95
N ILE A 13 17.72 9.59 17.41
CA ILE A 13 16.37 9.66 16.84
C ILE A 13 16.37 10.73 15.76
N VAL A 14 16.07 10.33 14.52
CA VAL A 14 16.00 11.23 13.35
C VAL A 14 14.63 11.87 13.29
N GLU A 15 13.57 11.06 13.45
CA GLU A 15 12.19 11.50 13.34
C GLU A 15 11.27 10.61 14.17
N ARG A 16 10.24 11.22 14.77
CA ARG A 16 9.14 10.49 15.43
C ARG A 16 7.83 10.83 14.75
N LEU A 17 7.14 9.81 14.29
CA LEU A 17 5.81 9.89 13.71
C LEU A 17 4.88 8.93 14.47
N ASP A 18 3.57 9.08 14.30
CA ASP A 18 2.65 8.09 14.82
C ASP A 18 2.91 6.72 14.16
N GLY A 19 3.12 5.69 14.99
CA GLY A 19 3.42 4.32 14.57
C GLY A 19 4.80 4.08 13.94
N LEU A 20 5.64 5.10 13.73
CA LEU A 20 6.95 4.96 13.08
C LEU A 20 8.03 5.83 13.74
N VAL A 21 9.20 5.27 13.97
CA VAL A 21 10.40 6.01 14.37
C VAL A 21 11.49 5.79 13.33
N ARG A 22 12.07 6.87 12.81
CA ARG A 22 13.31 6.83 12.03
C ARG A 22 14.47 7.16 12.96
N CYS A 23 15.48 6.32 13.00
CA CYS A 23 16.59 6.42 13.93
C CYS A 23 17.89 5.95 13.28
N GLU A 24 18.98 6.09 14.02
CA GLU A 24 20.28 5.51 13.69
C GLU A 24 20.67 4.50 14.76
N VAL A 25 21.21 3.35 14.33
CA VAL A 25 21.76 2.31 15.23
C VAL A 25 23.21 2.08 14.85
N GLU A 26 24.13 2.55 15.70
CA GLU A 26 25.56 2.66 15.39
C GLU A 26 25.82 3.46 14.10
N GLY A 27 25.11 4.57 13.92
CA GLY A 27 25.22 5.43 12.73
C GLY A 27 24.57 4.89 11.45
N ALA A 28 24.03 3.66 11.46
CA ALA A 28 23.30 3.11 10.32
C ALA A 28 21.81 3.51 10.36
N PRO A 29 21.21 3.97 9.23
CA PRO A 29 19.78 4.26 9.18
C PRO A 29 18.92 3.05 9.55
N CYS A 30 17.93 3.26 10.41
CA CYS A 30 17.04 2.23 10.90
C CYS A 30 15.61 2.76 11.08
N VAL A 31 14.62 1.94 10.76
CA VAL A 31 13.21 2.19 11.10
C VAL A 31 12.75 1.26 12.22
N ALA A 32 11.92 1.78 13.11
CA ALA A 32 11.26 1.02 14.16
C ALA A 32 9.75 1.28 14.12
N TYR A 33 8.98 0.28 14.55
CA TYR A 33 7.53 0.33 14.62
C TYR A 33 7.11 0.23 16.09
N PRO A 34 6.98 1.35 16.83
CA PRO A 34 6.81 1.30 18.29
C PRO A 34 5.57 0.55 18.77
N ARG A 35 4.55 0.38 17.93
CA ARG A 35 3.37 -0.45 18.24
C ARG A 35 3.73 -1.94 18.37
N LEU A 36 4.79 -2.38 17.69
CA LEU A 36 5.31 -3.76 17.74
C LEU A 36 6.54 -3.89 18.64
N THR A 37 7.42 -2.89 18.63
CA THR A 37 8.74 -2.97 19.26
C THR A 37 8.88 -2.12 20.51
N GLY A 38 7.82 -1.41 20.92
CA GLY A 38 7.84 -0.49 22.05
C GLY A 38 8.51 0.85 21.71
N PRO A 39 8.49 1.81 22.66
CA PRO A 39 9.12 3.11 22.48
C PRO A 39 10.63 2.97 22.28
N VAL A 40 11.22 3.85 21.46
CA VAL A 40 12.65 3.85 21.13
C VAL A 40 13.26 5.18 21.55
N ALA A 41 14.42 5.21 22.21
CA ALA A 41 15.20 6.42 22.48
C ALA A 41 16.70 6.20 22.24
N ALA A 42 17.47 7.28 22.17
CA ALA A 42 18.93 7.19 22.11
C ALA A 42 19.49 6.49 23.36
N GLY A 43 20.51 5.67 23.17
CA GLY A 43 21.10 4.80 24.19
C GLY A 43 20.45 3.43 24.31
N ASP A 44 19.31 3.18 23.67
CA ASP A 44 18.65 1.87 23.74
C ASP A 44 19.49 0.78 23.09
N ASP A 45 19.66 -0.33 23.81
CA ASP A 45 20.19 -1.57 23.28
C ASP A 45 19.11 -2.31 22.49
N VAL A 46 19.41 -2.64 21.23
CA VAL A 46 18.44 -3.15 20.26
C VAL A 46 19.02 -4.29 19.43
N LEU A 47 18.14 -5.17 18.95
CA LEU A 47 18.40 -6.07 17.83
C LEU A 47 17.85 -5.44 16.56
N VAL A 48 18.63 -5.43 15.49
CA VAL A 48 18.23 -4.93 14.17
C VAL A 48 18.39 -6.01 13.11
N ASN A 49 17.41 -6.11 12.21
CA ASN A 49 17.51 -6.88 10.98
C ASN A 49 18.20 -6.01 9.90
N VAL A 50 19.37 -6.48 9.45
CA VAL A 50 20.22 -5.74 8.51
C VAL A 50 20.18 -6.30 7.08
N GLN A 51 19.42 -7.36 6.85
CA GLN A 51 19.60 -8.24 5.70
C GLN A 51 19.30 -7.54 4.37
N ALA A 52 18.17 -6.83 4.28
CA ALA A 52 17.77 -6.16 3.05
C ALA A 52 18.81 -5.10 2.63
N ARG A 53 19.26 -4.27 3.57
CA ARG A 53 20.29 -3.26 3.32
C ARG A 53 21.64 -3.90 2.95
N ALA A 54 22.06 -4.93 3.68
CA ALA A 54 23.32 -5.64 3.40
C ALA A 54 23.35 -6.28 2.00
N LEU A 55 22.19 -6.73 1.50
CA LEU A 55 22.05 -7.29 0.16
C LEU A 55 21.74 -6.24 -0.92
N GLY A 56 21.58 -4.96 -0.56
CA GLY A 56 21.16 -3.91 -1.49
C GLY A 56 19.76 -4.15 -2.08
N LEU A 57 18.88 -4.83 -1.34
CA LEU A 57 17.52 -5.15 -1.77
C LEU A 57 16.49 -4.14 -1.26
N GLY A 58 15.53 -3.82 -2.13
CA GLY A 58 14.50 -2.83 -1.85
C GLY A 58 14.99 -1.38 -2.02
N SER A 59 14.06 -0.42 -1.97
CA SER A 59 14.36 1.01 -2.13
C SER A 59 14.50 1.76 -0.80
N GLY A 60 14.33 1.07 0.34
CA GLY A 60 14.30 1.71 1.65
C GLY A 60 15.67 2.16 2.15
N GLY A 61 16.73 1.38 1.90
CA GLY A 61 18.09 1.74 2.31
C GLY A 61 18.33 1.79 3.82
N PHE A 62 17.47 1.18 4.63
CA PHE A 62 17.55 1.17 6.09
C PHE A 62 17.48 -0.24 6.68
N ASP A 63 18.03 -0.39 7.88
CA ASP A 63 17.82 -1.57 8.73
C ASP A 63 16.43 -1.50 9.40
N VAL A 64 15.91 -2.63 9.89
CA VAL A 64 14.62 -2.68 10.60
C VAL A 64 14.85 -3.11 12.03
N LEU A 65 14.39 -2.33 13.01
CA LEU A 65 14.46 -2.70 14.42
C LEU A 65 13.62 -3.95 14.66
N TYR A 66 14.27 -4.99 15.16
CA TYR A 66 13.67 -6.31 15.40
C TYR A 66 13.13 -6.41 16.83
N ALA A 67 13.93 -6.00 17.82
CA ALA A 67 13.52 -5.94 19.22
C ALA A 67 14.27 -4.83 19.95
N ASN A 68 13.60 -4.11 20.85
CA ASN A 68 14.26 -3.19 21.78
C ASN A 68 14.48 -3.89 23.12
N LEU A 69 15.74 -4.17 23.45
CA LEU A 69 16.13 -4.94 24.64
C LEU A 69 16.11 -4.09 25.92
N THR A 70 16.03 -2.76 25.79
CA THR A 70 15.99 -1.85 26.94
C THR A 70 14.58 -1.62 27.44
N ARG A 71 13.60 -1.46 26.53
CA ARG A 71 12.20 -1.14 26.92
C ARG A 71 11.10 -1.66 25.98
N GLY A 72 11.46 -2.52 25.03
CA GLY A 72 10.50 -3.16 24.11
C GLY A 72 10.16 -4.60 24.47
N LEU A 73 10.64 -5.09 25.61
CA LEU A 73 10.27 -6.40 26.13
C LEU A 73 9.04 -6.27 27.03
N GLU A 74 8.28 -7.36 27.17
CA GLU A 74 7.07 -7.43 28.03
C GLU A 74 5.96 -6.44 27.66
N LEU A 75 5.89 -6.04 26.39
CA LEU A 75 4.79 -5.21 25.89
C LEU A 75 3.46 -5.97 26.05
N PRO A 76 2.40 -5.31 26.54
CA PRO A 76 1.10 -5.94 26.66
C PRO A 76 0.50 -6.21 25.27
N ALA A 77 -0.29 -7.27 25.16
CA ALA A 77 -1.12 -7.50 23.99
C ALA A 77 -2.17 -6.39 23.85
N GLU A 78 -2.64 -6.18 22.61
CA GLU A 78 -3.79 -5.31 22.36
C GLU A 78 -5.02 -5.81 23.15
N PRO A 79 -5.69 -4.94 23.93
CA PRO A 79 -6.87 -5.34 24.70
C PRO A 79 -7.97 -5.94 23.83
N GLY A 80 -8.44 -7.13 24.21
CA GLY A 80 -9.53 -7.80 23.49
C GLY A 80 -9.16 -8.32 22.11
N ALA A 81 -7.87 -8.47 21.78
CA ALA A 81 -7.43 -9.15 20.59
C ALA A 81 -7.61 -10.68 20.72
N HIS A 82 -8.24 -11.30 19.73
CA HIS A 82 -8.42 -12.75 19.65
C HIS A 82 -7.75 -13.39 18.43
N VAL A 83 -7.20 -12.59 17.52
CA VAL A 83 -6.58 -13.06 16.28
C VAL A 83 -5.08 -12.72 16.29
N MET A 84 -4.27 -13.65 15.78
CA MET A 84 -2.83 -13.46 15.62
C MET A 84 -2.50 -13.07 14.18
N LYS A 85 -1.77 -11.97 13.99
CA LYS A 85 -1.07 -11.69 12.74
C LYS A 85 0.28 -12.39 12.72
N LEU A 86 0.69 -12.84 11.54
CA LEU A 86 1.92 -13.61 11.30
C LEU A 86 2.06 -14.82 12.25
N PRO A 87 1.02 -15.66 12.42
CA PRO A 87 1.00 -16.72 13.44
C PRO A 87 2.17 -17.68 13.25
N TYR A 88 2.77 -18.11 14.36
CA TYR A 88 3.92 -19.02 14.42
C TYR A 88 5.22 -18.46 13.82
N THR A 89 5.27 -17.17 13.50
CA THR A 89 6.51 -16.48 13.17
C THR A 89 7.11 -15.80 14.41
N PRO A 90 8.41 -15.50 14.43
CA PRO A 90 9.03 -14.71 15.50
C PRO A 90 8.49 -13.28 15.66
N LEU A 91 7.68 -12.78 14.71
CA LEU A 91 7.06 -11.45 14.73
C LEU A 91 5.54 -11.50 14.91
N GLN A 92 5.01 -12.62 15.40
CA GLN A 92 3.58 -12.74 15.63
C GLN A 92 3.08 -11.69 16.65
N ALA A 93 1.92 -11.10 16.40
CA ALA A 93 1.30 -10.12 17.27
C ALA A 93 -0.21 -10.35 17.35
N ALA A 94 -0.77 -10.25 18.55
CA ALA A 94 -2.22 -10.29 18.77
C ALA A 94 -2.82 -8.95 18.36
N VAL A 95 -3.83 -8.98 17.49
CA VAL A 95 -4.45 -7.79 16.92
C VAL A 95 -5.96 -7.98 16.84
N ARG A 96 -6.72 -6.94 17.18
CA ARG A 96 -8.17 -6.92 17.00
C ARG A 96 -8.53 -6.53 15.56
N HIS A 97 -9.39 -7.31 14.93
CA HIS A 97 -9.81 -7.13 13.54
C HIS A 97 -11.19 -6.50 13.44
N ALA A 98 -11.43 -5.77 12.36
CA ALA A 98 -12.67 -5.04 12.13
C ALA A 98 -13.90 -5.96 12.06
N GLU A 99 -13.69 -7.18 11.57
CA GLU A 99 -14.69 -8.26 11.49
C GLU A 99 -15.19 -8.72 12.86
N GLU A 100 -14.49 -8.39 13.95
CA GLU A 100 -14.87 -8.76 15.32
C GLU A 100 -15.83 -7.76 15.97
N ASP A 101 -15.92 -6.53 15.46
CA ASP A 101 -16.64 -5.43 16.12
C ASP A 101 -18.06 -5.24 15.58
N ASP A 102 -18.23 -5.23 14.26
CA ASP A 102 -19.48 -4.91 13.58
C ASP A 102 -19.77 -5.89 12.42
N PRO A 103 -21.05 -6.15 12.08
CA PRO A 103 -21.38 -6.92 10.88
C PRO A 103 -20.87 -6.21 9.62
N LEU A 104 -20.29 -7.01 8.71
CA LEU A 104 -19.81 -6.52 7.42
C LEU A 104 -20.97 -6.31 6.44
N ALA A 105 -20.83 -5.36 5.52
CA ALA A 105 -21.81 -5.19 4.45
C ALA A 105 -21.82 -6.42 3.52
N GLU A 106 -23.01 -6.90 3.16
CA GLU A 106 -23.16 -8.02 2.23
C GLU A 106 -22.79 -7.66 0.78
N THR A 107 -22.88 -6.37 0.43
CA THR A 107 -22.57 -5.85 -0.91
C THR A 107 -21.87 -4.49 -0.84
N LEU A 108 -21.08 -4.20 -1.86
CA LEU A 108 -20.43 -2.90 -2.07
C LEU A 108 -21.35 -1.89 -2.78
N ALA A 109 -22.54 -2.29 -3.24
CA ALA A 109 -23.55 -1.43 -3.87
C ALA A 109 -22.99 -0.52 -5.01
N GLY A 110 -22.06 -1.05 -5.79
CA GLY A 110 -21.40 -0.35 -6.89
C GLY A 110 -20.17 0.49 -6.50
N MET A 111 -19.78 0.52 -5.23
CA MET A 111 -18.64 1.31 -4.73
C MET A 111 -17.38 1.08 -5.59
N PRO A 112 -16.72 2.16 -6.05
CA PRO A 112 -15.48 2.04 -6.80
C PRO A 112 -14.34 1.50 -5.94
N VAL A 113 -13.61 0.52 -6.48
CA VAL A 113 -12.43 -0.09 -5.86
C VAL A 113 -11.24 0.08 -6.80
N VAL A 114 -10.34 1.03 -6.51
CA VAL A 114 -9.19 1.31 -7.35
C VAL A 114 -8.03 0.38 -6.99
N LEU A 115 -7.48 -0.33 -7.97
CA LEU A 115 -6.42 -1.32 -7.84
C LEU A 115 -5.11 -0.72 -8.35
N CYS A 116 -4.11 -0.62 -7.46
CA CYS A 116 -2.82 0.00 -7.73
C CYS A 116 -1.69 -1.04 -7.68
N PRO A 117 -1.15 -1.46 -8.83
CA PRO A 117 0.02 -2.35 -8.92
C PRO A 117 1.25 -1.90 -8.11
N LEU A 118 1.38 -0.61 -7.81
CA LEU A 118 2.43 -0.05 -6.98
C LEU A 118 1.88 0.95 -5.96
N HIS A 119 2.48 0.97 -4.78
CA HIS A 119 2.17 1.94 -3.72
C HIS A 119 2.28 3.40 -4.17
N SER A 120 3.25 3.71 -5.05
CA SER A 120 3.46 5.06 -5.58
C SER A 120 2.31 5.59 -6.44
N GLN A 121 1.34 4.77 -6.81
CA GLN A 121 0.10 5.21 -7.49
C GLN A 121 -0.96 5.73 -6.51
N LEU A 122 -0.82 5.49 -5.20
CA LEU A 122 -1.81 5.89 -4.20
C LEU A 122 -2.06 7.41 -4.19
N ALA A 123 -0.99 8.21 -4.16
CA ALA A 123 -1.10 9.66 -4.12
C ALA A 123 -1.83 10.26 -5.35
N PRO A 124 -1.44 9.95 -6.60
CA PRO A 124 -2.16 10.45 -7.77
C PRO A 124 -3.59 9.91 -7.88
N VAL A 125 -3.85 8.65 -7.48
CA VAL A 125 -5.23 8.13 -7.43
C VAL A 125 -6.09 8.93 -6.46
N CYS A 126 -5.65 9.14 -5.23
CA CYS A 126 -6.40 9.94 -4.26
C CYS A 126 -6.60 11.39 -4.72
N ALA A 127 -5.61 11.98 -5.41
CA ALA A 127 -5.76 13.29 -6.03
C ALA A 127 -6.84 13.31 -7.13
N GLY A 128 -6.91 12.26 -7.95
CA GLY A 128 -7.94 12.09 -8.98
C GLY A 128 -9.34 11.86 -8.41
N ILE A 129 -9.45 11.13 -7.30
CA ILE A 129 -10.71 11.02 -6.56
C ILE A 129 -11.15 12.40 -6.05
N GLY A 130 -10.19 13.17 -5.53
CA GLY A 130 -10.39 14.52 -5.03
C GLY A 130 -11.18 14.58 -3.71
N ARG A 131 -11.45 15.80 -3.25
CA ARG A 131 -12.17 16.05 -1.99
C ARG A 131 -13.67 15.85 -2.12
N GLY A 132 -14.33 15.49 -1.01
CA GLY A 132 -15.78 15.27 -0.95
C GLY A 132 -16.21 13.83 -1.16
N VAL A 133 -15.27 12.92 -1.41
CA VAL A 133 -15.48 11.46 -1.33
C VAL A 133 -14.71 10.95 -0.13
N ARG A 134 -15.36 10.13 0.71
CA ARG A 134 -14.67 9.44 1.82
C ARG A 134 -13.89 8.27 1.26
N VAL A 135 -12.56 8.30 1.39
CA VAL A 135 -11.66 7.30 0.82
C VAL A 135 -11.00 6.46 1.92
N ALA A 136 -11.13 5.14 1.81
CA ALA A 136 -10.33 4.19 2.57
C ALA A 136 -9.18 3.67 1.71
N TYR A 137 -8.00 3.48 2.31
CA TYR A 137 -6.87 2.81 1.69
C TYR A 137 -6.73 1.39 2.24
N ALA A 138 -6.69 0.37 1.39
CA ALA A 138 -6.43 -1.00 1.79
C ALA A 138 -5.06 -1.45 1.28
N GLN A 139 -4.10 -1.67 2.20
CA GLN A 139 -2.79 -2.20 1.85
C GLN A 139 -2.83 -3.72 1.82
N LEU A 140 -2.60 -4.30 0.64
CA LEU A 140 -2.60 -5.73 0.39
C LEU A 140 -1.22 -6.38 0.64
N PRO A 141 -1.16 -7.68 1.00
CA PRO A 141 0.06 -8.36 1.44
C PRO A 141 1.12 -8.60 0.34
N GLY A 142 0.88 -8.17 -0.91
CA GLY A 142 1.88 -8.27 -1.99
C GLY A 142 3.17 -7.46 -1.76
N GLY A 143 3.12 -6.52 -0.83
CA GLY A 143 4.27 -5.83 -0.26
C GLY A 143 3.98 -5.58 1.21
N ALA A 144 3.90 -6.67 1.99
CA ALA A 144 3.42 -6.59 3.36
C ALA A 144 4.46 -5.92 4.27
N LEU A 145 4.27 -4.63 4.50
CA LEU A 145 4.97 -3.83 5.49
C LEU A 145 3.95 -3.19 6.44
N PRO A 146 4.36 -2.63 7.59
CA PRO A 146 3.48 -1.80 8.39
C PRO A 146 3.04 -0.56 7.60
N VAL A 147 1.74 -0.27 7.57
CA VAL A 147 1.16 0.87 6.83
C VAL A 147 1.74 2.20 7.33
N SER A 148 2.10 2.25 8.61
CA SER A 148 2.80 3.36 9.27
C SER A 148 4.11 3.78 8.58
N LEU A 149 4.74 2.92 7.79
CA LEU A 149 5.93 3.27 7.00
C LEU A 149 5.63 4.32 5.91
N SER A 150 4.40 4.37 5.41
CA SER A 150 4.08 5.13 4.21
C SER A 150 3.93 6.64 4.47
N ASP A 151 4.89 7.44 3.99
CA ASP A 151 4.76 8.90 3.93
C ASP A 151 3.61 9.37 3.02
N ALA A 152 3.25 8.61 1.98
CA ALA A 152 2.12 8.92 1.10
C ALA A 152 0.77 8.90 1.84
N VAL A 153 0.45 7.81 2.53
CA VAL A 153 -0.72 7.70 3.43
C VAL A 153 -0.77 8.87 4.41
N ARG A 154 0.33 9.20 5.09
CA ARG A 154 0.39 10.32 6.05
C ARG A 154 0.12 11.67 5.39
N ALA A 155 0.75 11.94 4.24
CA ALA A 155 0.54 13.18 3.49
C ALA A 155 -0.91 13.31 3.01
N LEU A 156 -1.51 12.23 2.51
CA LEU A 156 -2.90 12.21 2.04
C LEU A 156 -3.90 12.42 3.17
N ARG A 157 -3.66 11.81 4.35
CA ARG A 157 -4.45 12.05 5.57
C ARG A 157 -4.40 13.51 5.98
N SER A 158 -3.21 14.10 6.04
CA SER A 158 -3.04 15.51 6.43
C SER A 158 -3.76 16.50 5.49
N ARG A 159 -4.07 16.07 4.26
CA ARG A 159 -4.76 16.87 3.23
C ARG A 159 -6.24 16.54 3.05
N ALA A 160 -6.77 15.63 3.86
CA ALA A 160 -8.13 15.09 3.76
C ALA A 160 -8.46 14.50 2.38
N LEU A 161 -7.48 13.86 1.74
CA LEU A 161 -7.66 13.07 0.51
C LEU A 161 -7.77 11.56 0.78
N LEU A 162 -7.43 11.16 2.00
CA LEU A 162 -7.60 9.83 2.57
C LEU A 162 -8.17 10.02 3.97
N GLU A 163 -9.11 9.17 4.39
CA GLU A 163 -9.69 9.25 5.74
C GLU A 163 -9.20 8.12 6.64
N THR A 164 -9.04 6.90 6.13
CA THR A 164 -8.57 5.75 6.92
C THR A 164 -7.66 4.84 6.11
N SER A 165 -6.83 4.06 6.81
CA SER A 165 -6.00 3.01 6.25
C SER A 165 -6.30 1.65 6.88
N ILE A 166 -6.32 0.61 6.05
CA ILE A 166 -6.68 -0.75 6.40
C ILE A 166 -5.47 -1.65 6.09
N ALA A 167 -4.98 -2.34 7.10
CA ALA A 167 -3.92 -3.33 6.96
C ALA A 167 -4.53 -4.72 6.73
N VAL A 168 -4.38 -5.24 5.51
CA VAL A 168 -4.99 -6.50 5.08
C VAL A 168 -4.03 -7.69 5.24
N GLY A 169 -4.52 -8.79 5.82
CA GLY A 169 -3.77 -10.03 5.97
C GLY A 169 -2.48 -9.82 6.76
N ALA A 170 -1.34 -10.09 6.13
CA ALA A 170 0.00 -9.96 6.74
C ALA A 170 0.48 -8.50 6.94
N CYS A 171 -0.21 -7.50 6.39
CA CYS A 171 0.09 -6.09 6.66
C CYS A 171 -0.22 -5.75 8.13
N LEU A 172 0.44 -4.74 8.68
CA LEU A 172 0.31 -4.30 10.08
C LEU A 172 0.15 -2.78 10.17
N ASP A 173 -0.11 -2.25 11.36
CA ASP A 173 -0.19 -0.80 11.66
C ASP A 173 -1.13 0.04 10.76
N GLY A 174 -2.23 -0.54 10.27
CA GLY A 174 -3.34 0.25 9.74
C GLY A 174 -4.12 0.92 10.88
N ASP A 175 -4.96 1.91 10.57
CA ASP A 175 -5.98 2.37 11.53
C ASP A 175 -6.99 1.25 11.82
N VAL A 176 -7.17 0.37 10.84
CA VAL A 176 -8.06 -0.79 10.87
C VAL A 176 -7.31 -2.01 10.37
N GLN A 177 -7.65 -3.18 10.91
CA GLN A 177 -7.01 -4.45 10.59
C GLN A 177 -8.08 -5.39 10.03
N CYS A 178 -7.85 -5.96 8.86
CA CYS A 178 -8.77 -6.92 8.25
C CYS A 178 -8.01 -8.18 7.83
N VAL A 179 -8.67 -9.33 7.93
CA VAL A 179 -8.12 -10.64 7.61
C VAL A 179 -7.90 -10.76 6.10
N SER A 180 -8.83 -10.26 5.27
CA SER A 180 -8.77 -10.38 3.81
C SER A 180 -9.15 -9.10 3.08
N GLY A 181 -8.88 -9.06 1.77
CA GLY A 181 -9.32 -7.96 0.92
C GLY A 181 -10.85 -7.85 0.89
N ALA A 182 -11.55 -9.00 0.88
CA ALA A 182 -13.01 -9.03 0.90
C ALA A 182 -13.59 -8.38 2.15
N SER A 183 -13.07 -8.70 3.35
CA SER A 183 -13.56 -8.09 4.58
C SER A 183 -13.21 -6.60 4.67
N ALA A 184 -12.05 -6.18 4.19
CA ALA A 184 -11.69 -4.76 4.12
C ALA A 184 -12.67 -3.96 3.26
N LEU A 185 -13.06 -4.51 2.09
CA LEU A 185 -14.03 -3.87 1.19
C LEU A 185 -15.42 -3.82 1.81
N ALA A 186 -15.88 -4.94 2.38
CA ALA A 186 -17.19 -5.03 3.02
C ALA A 186 -17.30 -4.13 4.26
N TRP A 187 -16.24 -4.04 5.05
CA TRP A 187 -16.14 -3.09 6.17
C TRP A 187 -16.23 -1.65 5.66
N ALA A 188 -15.45 -1.28 4.63
CA ALA A 188 -15.47 0.07 4.09
C ALA A 188 -16.87 0.45 3.55
N ALA A 189 -17.55 -0.47 2.87
CA ALA A 189 -18.92 -0.26 2.42
C ALA A 189 -19.89 -0.06 3.61
N GLY A 190 -19.81 -0.90 4.64
CA GLY A 190 -20.64 -0.80 5.85
C GLY A 190 -20.44 0.51 6.63
N ARG A 191 -19.24 1.12 6.51
CA ARG A 191 -18.93 2.42 7.11
C ARG A 191 -19.22 3.61 6.20
N GLY A 192 -19.81 3.39 5.02
CA GLY A 192 -20.20 4.44 4.09
C GLY A 192 -19.02 5.18 3.45
N PHE A 193 -17.92 4.48 3.16
CA PHE A 193 -16.88 5.02 2.30
C PHE A 193 -17.38 5.10 0.85
N GLY A 194 -17.03 6.17 0.14
CA GLY A 194 -17.42 6.38 -1.26
C GLY A 194 -16.45 5.74 -2.26
N ALA A 195 -15.24 5.40 -1.82
CA ALA A 195 -14.26 4.65 -2.62
C ALA A 195 -13.25 3.92 -1.72
N VAL A 196 -12.71 2.81 -2.22
CA VAL A 196 -11.54 2.14 -1.64
C VAL A 196 -10.39 2.15 -2.65
N VAL A 197 -9.20 2.55 -2.21
CA VAL A 197 -7.96 2.39 -2.99
C VAL A 197 -7.19 1.21 -2.41
N CYS A 198 -7.04 0.15 -3.19
CA CYS A 198 -6.26 -1.02 -2.87
C CYS A 198 -4.88 -0.93 -3.55
N SER A 199 -3.79 -1.07 -2.79
CA SER A 199 -2.46 -1.22 -3.38
C SER A 199 -1.67 -2.30 -2.66
N VAL A 200 -0.66 -2.85 -3.31
CA VAL A 200 0.44 -3.47 -2.56
C VAL A 200 1.22 -2.38 -1.82
N GLY A 201 1.74 -2.71 -0.64
CA GLY A 201 2.56 -1.78 0.14
C GLY A 201 3.94 -1.51 -0.48
N PRO A 202 4.74 -0.62 0.13
CA PRO A 202 6.13 -0.40 -0.26
C PRO A 202 6.95 -1.70 -0.20
N GLY A 203 8.04 -1.77 -0.96
CA GLY A 203 8.90 -2.96 -0.96
C GLY A 203 8.25 -4.20 -1.59
N ILE A 204 7.48 -4.01 -2.67
CA ILE A 204 6.84 -5.09 -3.43
C ILE A 204 7.79 -6.26 -3.68
N VAL A 205 7.34 -7.46 -3.36
CA VAL A 205 8.10 -8.69 -3.61
C VAL A 205 8.12 -8.97 -5.12
N GLY A 206 9.28 -9.34 -5.66
CA GLY A 206 9.41 -9.64 -7.08
C GLY A 206 10.63 -10.50 -7.38
N THR A 207 10.43 -11.64 -8.04
CA THR A 207 11.50 -12.49 -8.58
C THR A 207 11.84 -12.16 -10.03
N GLY A 208 11.12 -11.20 -10.63
CA GLY A 208 11.27 -10.81 -12.03
C GLY A 208 10.51 -11.70 -13.01
N THR A 209 9.71 -12.67 -12.53
CA THR A 209 8.88 -13.54 -13.36
C THR A 209 7.41 -13.10 -13.38
N LYS A 210 6.66 -13.58 -14.38
CA LYS A 210 5.24 -13.24 -14.59
C LYS A 210 4.36 -13.51 -13.35
N LEU A 211 4.63 -14.61 -12.62
CA LEU A 211 3.82 -15.03 -11.47
C LEU A 211 4.50 -14.77 -10.13
N GLY A 212 5.77 -14.39 -10.12
CA GLY A 212 6.55 -14.19 -8.92
C GLY A 212 6.59 -12.73 -8.48
N HIS A 213 5.44 -12.07 -8.38
CA HIS A 213 5.39 -10.68 -7.91
C HIS A 213 4.17 -10.39 -7.03
N GLY A 214 4.34 -9.46 -6.10
CA GLY A 214 3.33 -9.09 -5.11
C GLY A 214 2.03 -8.51 -5.67
N ALA A 215 2.10 -7.82 -6.82
CA ALA A 215 0.92 -7.18 -7.41
C ALA A 215 -0.22 -8.18 -7.76
N LEU A 216 0.05 -9.49 -7.77
CA LEU A 216 -0.99 -10.51 -7.92
C LEU A 216 -2.05 -10.49 -6.81
N ALA A 217 -1.74 -9.95 -5.64
CA ALA A 217 -2.74 -9.73 -4.58
C ALA A 217 -3.92 -8.86 -5.06
N LEU A 218 -3.73 -8.04 -6.09
CA LEU A 218 -4.79 -7.24 -6.69
C LEU A 218 -5.80 -8.06 -7.47
N ALA A 219 -5.41 -9.22 -8.03
CA ALA A 219 -6.33 -10.09 -8.74
C ALA A 219 -7.41 -10.63 -7.78
N GLU A 220 -7.01 -11.06 -6.59
CA GLU A 220 -7.92 -11.48 -5.52
C GLU A 220 -8.82 -10.32 -5.07
N ALA A 221 -8.26 -9.14 -4.82
CA ALA A 221 -9.04 -7.97 -4.43
C ALA A 221 -10.04 -7.54 -5.51
N ALA A 222 -9.66 -7.62 -6.79
CA ALA A 222 -10.54 -7.32 -7.93
C ALA A 222 -11.70 -8.30 -8.03
N SER A 223 -11.42 -9.59 -7.83
CA SER A 223 -12.44 -10.64 -7.84
C SER A 223 -13.39 -10.51 -6.67
N ALA A 224 -12.88 -10.23 -5.46
CA ALA A 224 -13.72 -9.95 -4.31
C ALA A 224 -14.61 -8.71 -4.54
N ALA A 225 -14.05 -7.62 -5.07
CA ALA A 225 -14.82 -6.43 -5.42
C ALA A 225 -15.93 -6.74 -6.42
N SER A 226 -15.63 -7.49 -7.49
CA SER A 226 -16.62 -7.91 -8.48
C SER A 226 -17.72 -8.79 -7.86
N ALA A 227 -17.33 -9.79 -7.07
CA ALA A 227 -18.27 -10.74 -6.46
C ALA A 227 -19.20 -10.07 -5.44
N LEU A 228 -18.74 -9.04 -4.74
CA LEU A 228 -19.53 -8.27 -3.78
C LEU A 228 -20.33 -7.12 -4.44
N GLY A 229 -20.32 -7.02 -5.78
CA GLY A 229 -21.09 -6.01 -6.52
C GLY A 229 -20.49 -4.60 -6.49
N GLY A 230 -19.16 -4.49 -6.35
CA GLY A 230 -18.41 -3.24 -6.51
C GLY A 230 -17.98 -2.98 -7.95
N SER A 231 -17.28 -1.86 -8.15
CA SER A 231 -16.77 -1.42 -9.45
C SER A 231 -15.24 -1.39 -9.44
N PRO A 232 -14.55 -2.51 -9.71
CA PRO A 232 -13.09 -2.53 -9.70
C PRO A 232 -12.50 -1.78 -10.89
N ILE A 233 -11.56 -0.89 -10.60
CA ILE A 233 -10.85 -0.04 -11.55
C ILE A 233 -9.35 -0.32 -11.43
N LEU A 234 -8.69 -0.75 -12.50
CA LEU A 234 -7.24 -0.92 -12.51
C LEU A 234 -6.56 0.39 -12.92
N ALA A 235 -5.65 0.88 -12.08
CA ALA A 235 -4.70 1.93 -12.42
C ALA A 235 -3.50 1.29 -13.14
N PRO A 236 -3.41 1.37 -14.48
CA PRO A 236 -2.35 0.67 -15.19
C PRO A 236 -0.99 1.24 -14.81
N ARG A 237 -0.03 0.36 -14.51
CA ARG A 237 1.37 0.76 -14.42
C ARG A 237 1.90 0.95 -15.84
N VAL A 238 2.09 2.21 -16.21
CA VAL A 238 2.66 2.63 -17.50
C VAL A 238 3.96 3.37 -17.23
N SER A 239 5.00 3.08 -18.01
CA SER A 239 6.28 3.79 -17.89
C SER A 239 7.01 3.82 -19.22
N ALA A 240 7.52 4.98 -19.60
CA ALA A 240 8.47 5.11 -20.73
C ALA A 240 9.93 5.05 -20.27
N ALA A 241 10.18 5.35 -18.99
CA ALA A 241 11.50 5.55 -18.42
C ALA A 241 12.05 4.34 -17.66
N ASP A 242 11.28 3.27 -17.48
CA ASP A 242 11.77 2.06 -16.81
C ASP A 242 12.90 1.39 -17.63
N PRO A 243 14.09 1.15 -17.04
CA PRO A 243 15.19 0.52 -17.76
C PRO A 243 14.90 -0.95 -18.10
N ARG A 244 13.94 -1.59 -17.41
CA ARG A 244 13.60 -3.00 -17.58
C ARG A 244 12.52 -3.12 -18.66
N GLU A 245 12.83 -3.83 -19.74
CA GLU A 245 11.95 -3.99 -20.91
C GLU A 245 10.52 -4.41 -20.56
N ARG A 246 10.35 -5.38 -19.64
CA ARG A 246 9.04 -5.87 -19.15
C ARG A 246 8.17 -4.84 -18.42
N HIS A 247 8.69 -3.63 -18.20
CA HIS A 247 8.00 -2.51 -17.57
C HIS A 247 7.89 -1.28 -18.47
N ARG A 248 8.47 -1.31 -19.69
CA ARG A 248 8.31 -0.24 -20.69
C ARG A 248 6.95 -0.35 -21.37
N GLY A 249 6.32 0.79 -21.63
CA GLY A 249 4.92 0.84 -22.03
C GLY A 249 4.04 0.37 -20.88
N ILE A 250 3.22 -0.65 -21.10
CA ILE A 250 2.38 -1.24 -20.05
C ILE A 250 3.14 -2.36 -19.34
N SER A 251 3.32 -2.22 -18.03
CA SER A 251 4.05 -3.21 -17.23
C SER A 251 3.35 -4.57 -17.22
N HIS A 252 4.16 -5.64 -17.24
CA HIS A 252 3.65 -7.01 -17.12
C HIS A 252 2.84 -7.26 -15.84
N HIS A 253 3.07 -6.50 -14.75
CA HIS A 253 2.22 -6.57 -13.55
C HIS A 253 0.75 -6.25 -13.86
N THR A 254 0.50 -5.20 -14.66
CA THR A 254 -0.85 -4.81 -15.08
C THR A 254 -1.50 -5.94 -15.86
N ARG A 255 -0.75 -6.51 -16.82
CA ARG A 255 -1.21 -7.62 -17.65
C ARG A 255 -1.50 -8.88 -16.83
N ALA A 256 -0.60 -9.26 -15.91
CA ALA A 256 -0.78 -10.44 -15.07
C ALA A 256 -2.01 -10.33 -14.17
N VAL A 257 -2.28 -9.14 -13.61
CA VAL A 257 -3.49 -8.89 -12.82
C VAL A 257 -4.75 -9.06 -13.68
N LEU A 258 -4.79 -8.49 -14.88
CA LEU A 258 -5.93 -8.62 -15.80
C LEU A 258 -6.17 -10.07 -16.25
N GLU A 259 -5.10 -10.82 -16.51
CA GLU A 259 -5.20 -12.22 -16.95
C GLU A 259 -5.65 -13.17 -15.82
N LEU A 260 -5.44 -12.79 -14.55
CA LEU A 260 -5.72 -13.65 -13.39
C LEU A 260 -6.96 -13.24 -12.59
N CYS A 261 -7.42 -11.99 -12.71
CA CYS A 261 -8.63 -11.56 -12.03
C CYS A 261 -9.87 -12.23 -12.63
N LEU A 262 -10.72 -12.78 -11.76
CA LEU A 262 -12.08 -13.18 -12.11
C LEU A 262 -13.01 -11.96 -11.97
N GLY A 263 -13.94 -11.81 -12.91
CA GLY A 263 -14.87 -10.68 -12.95
C GLY A 263 -14.43 -9.55 -13.89
N ARG A 264 -15.28 -8.54 -14.04
CA ARG A 264 -15.02 -7.42 -14.94
C ARG A 264 -14.21 -6.35 -14.20
N VAL A 265 -13.01 -6.04 -14.69
CA VAL A 265 -12.17 -4.94 -14.19
C VAL A 265 -12.00 -3.91 -15.28
N THR A 266 -12.37 -2.66 -15.01
CA THR A 266 -12.19 -1.56 -15.98
C THR A 266 -10.80 -0.97 -15.84
N VAL A 267 -10.05 -0.88 -16.93
CA VAL A 267 -8.77 -0.15 -16.95
C VAL A 267 -9.04 1.33 -17.19
N ALA A 268 -8.61 2.19 -16.27
CA ALA A 268 -8.64 3.63 -16.49
C ALA A 268 -7.47 4.04 -17.38
N TRP A 269 -7.76 4.56 -18.57
CA TRP A 269 -6.75 4.94 -19.55
C TRP A 269 -6.76 6.46 -19.77
N PRO A 270 -5.62 7.16 -19.64
CA PRO A 270 -5.58 8.60 -19.89
C PRO A 270 -5.83 8.90 -21.38
N GLN A 271 -6.70 9.87 -21.66
CA GLN A 271 -6.94 10.36 -23.02
C GLN A 271 -5.66 10.89 -23.67
N GLY A 272 -5.58 10.77 -25.00
CA GLY A 272 -4.42 11.22 -25.78
C GLY A 272 -3.24 10.24 -25.85
N PHE A 273 -3.36 9.06 -25.23
CA PHE A 273 -2.38 7.98 -25.32
C PHE A 273 -2.94 6.82 -26.12
N GLU A 274 -2.13 6.25 -27.02
CA GLU A 274 -2.50 5.05 -27.76
C GLU A 274 -2.57 3.83 -26.82
N ALA A 275 -3.74 3.18 -26.76
CA ALA A 275 -3.94 1.95 -25.99
C ALA A 275 -3.78 0.73 -26.90
N PRO A 276 -3.09 -0.33 -26.46
CA PRO A 276 -3.03 -1.54 -27.25
C PRO A 276 -4.39 -2.27 -27.24
N PRO A 277 -4.76 -2.98 -28.33
CA PRO A 277 -6.09 -3.60 -28.46
C PRO A 277 -6.46 -4.62 -27.38
N TRP A 278 -5.47 -5.24 -26.73
CA TRP A 278 -5.69 -6.22 -25.68
C TRP A 278 -6.08 -5.58 -24.33
N LEU A 279 -5.95 -4.27 -24.17
CA LEU A 279 -6.26 -3.55 -22.94
C LEU A 279 -7.76 -3.24 -22.87
N GLU A 280 -8.54 -4.28 -22.61
CA GLU A 280 -10.01 -4.21 -22.48
C GLU A 280 -10.48 -4.99 -21.23
N PRO A 281 -11.59 -4.57 -20.59
CA PRO A 281 -12.36 -3.37 -20.89
C PRO A 281 -11.63 -2.10 -20.41
N ARG A 282 -11.50 -1.08 -21.26
CA ARG A 282 -10.92 0.23 -20.88
C ARG A 282 -11.95 1.35 -20.92
N GLN A 283 -11.70 2.38 -20.12
CA GLN A 283 -12.41 3.64 -20.19
C GLN A 283 -11.40 4.77 -20.30
N GLU A 284 -11.57 5.62 -21.32
CA GLU A 284 -10.75 6.80 -21.52
C GLU A 284 -11.18 7.92 -20.59
N VAL A 285 -10.22 8.53 -19.91
CA VAL A 285 -10.44 9.53 -18.87
C VAL A 285 -9.60 10.76 -19.17
N ASP A 286 -10.20 11.95 -19.12
CA ASP A 286 -9.44 13.20 -19.13
C ASP A 286 -8.62 13.31 -17.84
N ALA A 287 -7.30 13.23 -18.02
CA ALA A 287 -6.33 13.33 -16.94
C ALA A 287 -5.46 14.59 -17.08
N SER A 288 -5.85 15.58 -17.88
CA SER A 288 -5.05 16.79 -18.14
C SER A 288 -4.71 17.60 -16.88
N GLY A 289 -5.60 17.60 -15.88
CA GLY A 289 -5.43 18.30 -14.61
C GLY A 289 -4.48 17.64 -13.60
N TRP A 290 -3.87 16.50 -13.92
CA TRP A 290 -3.13 15.69 -12.94
C TRP A 290 -2.00 16.44 -12.23
N ARG A 291 -1.24 17.29 -12.95
CA ARG A 291 -0.10 18.04 -12.37
C ARG A 291 -0.55 19.00 -11.28
N ALA A 292 -1.61 19.77 -11.53
CA ALA A 292 -2.14 20.72 -10.57
C ALA A 292 -2.75 19.99 -9.36
N ALA A 293 -3.53 18.93 -9.61
CA ALA A 293 -4.17 18.16 -8.54
C ALA A 293 -3.18 17.42 -7.63
N CYS A 294 -2.06 16.94 -8.19
CA CYS A 294 -1.04 16.24 -7.44
C CYS A 294 0.02 17.16 -6.83
N ALA A 295 -0.10 18.49 -7.00
CA ALA A 295 0.91 19.43 -6.55
C ALA A 295 1.21 19.31 -5.04
N GLY A 296 2.50 19.15 -4.73
CA GLY A 296 3.00 18.98 -3.37
C GLY A 296 2.70 17.62 -2.72
N LEU A 297 2.05 16.68 -3.42
CA LEU A 297 1.97 15.30 -2.93
C LEU A 297 3.31 14.58 -3.11
N PRO A 298 3.60 13.53 -2.31
CA PRO A 298 4.78 12.71 -2.53
C PRO A 298 4.61 11.91 -3.83
N LEU A 299 5.34 12.31 -4.87
CA LEU A 299 5.32 11.70 -6.20
C LEU A 299 6.70 11.18 -6.54
N GLU A 300 6.96 9.92 -6.18
CA GLU A 300 8.18 9.23 -6.56
C GLU A 300 7.89 7.75 -6.81
N HIS A 301 8.48 7.21 -7.86
CA HIS A 301 8.41 5.81 -8.21
C HIS A 301 9.80 5.32 -8.63
N MET A 302 10.41 4.44 -7.83
CA MET A 302 11.72 3.85 -8.15
C MET A 302 12.79 4.90 -8.47
N GLY A 303 12.85 5.99 -7.70
CA GLY A 303 13.77 7.10 -7.90
C GLY A 303 13.41 8.07 -9.03
N ARG A 304 12.22 7.94 -9.64
CA ARG A 304 11.73 8.82 -10.72
C ARG A 304 10.55 9.66 -10.25
N GLY A 305 10.57 10.93 -10.60
CA GLY A 305 9.51 11.89 -10.32
C GLY A 305 8.62 12.21 -11.54
N PRO A 306 7.69 13.16 -11.38
CA PRO A 306 6.76 13.59 -12.43
C PRO A 306 7.41 14.05 -13.75
N GLU A 307 8.63 14.58 -13.69
CA GLU A 307 9.36 15.01 -14.89
C GLU A 307 10.03 13.85 -15.63
N ASP A 308 10.40 12.78 -14.91
CA ASP A 308 11.08 11.63 -15.48
C ASP A 308 10.10 10.62 -16.10
N ASP A 309 8.92 10.45 -15.50
CA ASP A 309 7.94 9.44 -15.89
C ASP A 309 6.48 9.94 -15.72
N PRO A 310 6.07 11.00 -16.44
CA PRO A 310 4.78 11.66 -16.24
C PRO A 310 3.58 10.73 -16.47
N THR A 311 3.68 9.85 -17.47
CA THR A 311 2.60 8.92 -17.85
C THR A 311 2.23 7.98 -16.71
N PHE A 312 3.19 7.60 -15.86
CA PHE A 312 2.93 6.79 -14.66
C PHE A 312 1.95 7.47 -13.72
N PHE A 313 2.20 8.74 -13.38
CA PHE A 313 1.37 9.51 -12.46
C PHE A 313 0.04 9.90 -13.10
N GLN A 314 0.04 10.26 -14.39
CA GLN A 314 -1.17 10.60 -15.13
C GLN A 314 -2.13 9.41 -15.25
N ALA A 315 -1.62 8.21 -15.55
CA ALA A 315 -2.44 6.99 -15.61
C ALA A 315 -3.02 6.61 -14.25
N ALA A 316 -2.27 6.81 -13.17
CA ALA A 316 -2.78 6.62 -11.81
C ALA A 316 -3.86 7.66 -11.46
N PHE A 317 -3.65 8.93 -11.81
CA PHE A 317 -4.65 9.98 -11.64
C PHE A 317 -5.95 9.69 -12.39
N ALA A 318 -5.86 9.21 -13.64
CA ALA A 318 -7.01 8.80 -14.45
C ALA A 318 -7.89 7.77 -13.73
N ALA A 319 -7.30 6.80 -13.02
CA ALA A 319 -8.05 5.82 -12.24
C ALA A 319 -8.81 6.44 -11.07
N GLY A 320 -8.21 7.43 -10.41
CA GLY A 320 -8.88 8.22 -9.38
C GLY A 320 -10.04 9.03 -9.93
N ALA A 321 -9.85 9.71 -11.06
CA ALA A 321 -10.88 10.51 -11.71
C ALA A 321 -12.07 9.65 -12.20
N LEU A 322 -11.79 8.44 -12.71
CA LEU A 322 -12.84 7.47 -13.03
C LEU A 322 -13.62 7.05 -11.77
N ALA A 323 -12.91 6.72 -10.69
CA ALA A 323 -13.54 6.35 -9.42
C ALA A 323 -14.43 7.48 -8.88
N ARG A 324 -14.01 8.75 -9.01
CA ARG A 324 -14.83 9.90 -8.63
C ARG A 324 -16.17 9.94 -9.37
N GLY A 325 -16.19 9.60 -10.66
CA GLY A 325 -17.42 9.54 -11.45
C GLY A 325 -18.39 8.44 -11.02
N LEU A 326 -17.93 7.44 -10.27
CA LEU A 326 -18.73 6.31 -9.78
C LEU A 326 -19.04 6.40 -8.27
N ALA A 327 -18.30 7.22 -7.52
CA ALA A 327 -18.51 7.42 -6.10
C ALA A 327 -19.87 8.07 -5.83
N ARG A 328 -20.58 7.57 -4.81
CA ARG A 328 -21.88 8.09 -4.36
C ARG A 328 -21.72 9.04 -3.19
#